data_AF-A0A8J7U387-F1
#
_entry.id   AF-A0A8J7U387-F1
#
_cell.length_a   1.000
_cell.length_b   1.000
_cell.length_c   1.000
_cell.angle_alpha   90.00
_cell.angle_beta   90.00
_cell.angle_gamma   90.00
#
_symmetry.space_group_name_H-M   'P 1'
#
loop_
_entity.id
_entity.type
_entity.pdbx_description
1 polymer ?
#
loop_
_entity_poly.entity_id
_entity_poly.type
_entity_poly.pdbx_seq_one_letter_code
_entity_poly.pdbx_strand_id
1 'polypeptide(L)'
;MTRFLQLFAVCCFAACALSCGTNTSTDQASGDKPTAPPKQVATADKNAEPITPANELTGDALDQYITVQETLAADDFAEASAAAKAFEQSAQGALKPLATTLAAAKDITALRTHFRPISKSIKDQKLPAGYLQAYCPMAFNDTGAYWLQKSGTLANPYYGAEMLTCGAVERRGEEAAEKKAEE
;
A
#
# COMPACT_ATOMS: atom_id res chain seq x y z
N MET A 1 26.04 51.95 12.44
CA MET A 1 27.02 52.40 11.43
C MET A 1 26.87 51.50 10.20
N THR A 2 26.52 52.11 9.06
CA THR A 2 26.79 51.69 7.66
C THR A 2 26.36 50.27 7.23
N ARG A 3 25.22 50.01 6.55
CA ARG A 3 24.82 50.26 5.13
C ARG A 3 25.79 49.77 4.04
N PHE A 4 25.35 48.76 3.27
CA PHE A 4 25.58 48.47 1.83
C PHE A 4 24.50 47.40 1.49
N LEU A 5 23.44 47.53 0.68
CA LEU A 5 23.06 48.21 -0.57
C LEU A 5 23.78 47.73 -1.84
N GLN A 6 22.98 47.07 -2.71
CA GLN A 6 22.95 46.97 -4.19
C GLN A 6 22.89 45.51 -4.67
N LEU A 7 21.75 44.98 -5.16
CA LEU A 7 21.03 45.17 -6.46
C LEU A 7 21.89 44.87 -7.70
N PHE A 8 21.47 43.91 -8.53
CA PHE A 8 21.42 43.90 -10.02
C PHE A 8 20.80 42.54 -10.45
N ALA A 9 19.57 42.50 -11.01
CA ALA A 9 19.22 42.57 -12.44
C ALA A 9 19.42 41.22 -13.18
N VAL A 10 18.36 40.45 -13.50
CA VAL A 10 17.44 40.54 -14.67
C VAL A 10 17.92 39.69 -15.87
N CYS A 11 16.93 39.06 -16.55
CA CYS A 11 16.94 38.39 -17.86
C CYS A 11 17.47 36.93 -17.90
N CYS A 12 16.86 35.96 -18.59
CA CYS A 12 16.03 36.02 -19.81
C CYS A 12 14.93 34.94 -19.84
N PHE A 13 13.76 35.35 -20.34
CA PHE A 13 12.71 34.51 -20.93
C PHE A 13 13.06 34.20 -22.39
N ALA A 14 12.94 32.93 -22.83
CA ALA A 14 12.75 32.46 -24.22
C ALA A 14 12.85 30.92 -24.21
N ALA A 15 12.10 30.10 -24.96
CA ALA A 15 11.01 30.30 -25.91
C ALA A 15 10.29 28.95 -26.09
N CYS A 16 9.05 29.02 -26.58
CA CYS A 16 8.19 27.91 -27.00
C CYS A 16 8.81 27.02 -28.09
N ALA A 17 8.43 25.74 -28.08
CA ALA A 17 8.20 24.99 -29.32
C ALA A 17 6.97 24.09 -29.15
N LEU A 18 5.87 24.49 -29.80
CA LEU A 18 4.73 23.65 -30.13
C LEU A 18 5.18 22.60 -31.16
N SER A 19 4.81 21.34 -30.97
CA SER A 19 4.65 20.41 -32.09
C SER A 19 3.33 19.67 -31.94
N CYS A 20 2.42 19.97 -32.85
CA CYS A 20 1.17 19.26 -33.09
C CYS A 20 1.40 18.42 -34.35
N GLY A 21 1.06 17.13 -34.31
CA GLY A 21 1.15 16.23 -35.46
C GLY A 21 0.10 15.13 -35.36
N THR A 22 -0.99 15.31 -36.10
CA THR A 22 -2.13 14.39 -36.22
C THR A 22 -2.07 13.56 -37.50
N ASN A 23 -2.66 12.36 -37.43
CA ASN A 23 -3.29 11.55 -38.51
C ASN A 23 -2.37 10.85 -39.53
N THR A 24 -2.68 9.70 -40.14
CA THR A 24 -3.65 8.59 -40.01
C THR A 24 -3.31 7.59 -41.16
N SER A 25 -3.66 6.31 -40.98
CA SER A 25 -3.98 5.29 -42.01
C SER A 25 -2.84 4.56 -42.73
N THR A 26 -2.68 3.25 -42.43
CA THR A 26 -3.16 2.02 -43.15
C THR A 26 -2.14 1.55 -44.19
N ASP A 27 -1.77 0.27 -44.32
CA ASP A 27 -2.61 -0.90 -44.58
C ASP A 27 -1.90 -2.26 -44.33
N GLN A 28 -2.73 -3.27 -44.01
CA GLN A 28 -2.74 -4.72 -44.38
C GLN A 28 -1.45 -5.59 -44.28
N ALA A 29 -1.43 -6.90 -44.05
CA ALA A 29 -2.41 -8.00 -44.18
C ALA A 29 -1.99 -9.16 -43.22
N SER A 30 -2.93 -9.85 -42.56
CA SER A 30 -3.42 -11.22 -42.86
C SER A 30 -2.42 -12.38 -42.69
N GLY A 31 -2.77 -13.39 -41.86
CA GLY A 31 -2.28 -14.77 -42.01
C GLY A 31 -1.92 -15.56 -40.74
N ASP A 32 -2.91 -16.33 -40.24
CA ASP A 32 -2.83 -17.69 -39.66
C ASP A 32 -2.07 -18.07 -38.36
N LYS A 33 -2.71 -19.04 -37.69
CA LYS A 33 -2.56 -19.68 -36.36
C LYS A 33 -1.77 -21.02 -36.49
N PRO A 34 -1.57 -21.87 -35.45
CA PRO A 34 -0.99 -21.73 -34.10
C PRO A 34 0.30 -22.58 -33.91
N THR A 35 1.04 -22.42 -32.81
CA THR A 35 1.75 -23.57 -32.18
C THR A 35 2.10 -23.34 -30.70
N ALA A 36 2.20 -24.47 -29.98
CA ALA A 36 2.12 -24.71 -28.54
C ALA A 36 3.23 -24.08 -27.64
N PRO A 37 3.02 -24.01 -26.30
CA PRO A 37 3.99 -23.45 -25.36
C PRO A 37 5.12 -24.43 -25.03
N PRO A 38 6.37 -23.97 -24.76
CA PRO A 38 7.39 -24.82 -24.19
C PRO A 38 7.20 -25.00 -22.68
N LYS A 39 7.51 -26.23 -22.26
CA LYS A 39 7.37 -26.82 -20.94
C LYS A 39 8.31 -26.20 -19.89
N GLN A 40 7.83 -26.28 -18.66
CA GLN A 40 8.53 -26.13 -17.39
C GLN A 40 9.85 -26.94 -17.34
N VAL A 41 10.91 -26.34 -16.81
CA VAL A 41 11.90 -27.01 -15.94
C VAL A 41 12.49 -25.98 -14.99
N ALA A 42 12.23 -26.10 -13.68
CA ALA A 42 13.16 -25.64 -12.65
C ALA A 42 12.93 -26.47 -11.39
N THR A 43 14.03 -27.03 -10.93
CA THR A 43 14.24 -28.03 -9.88
C THR A 43 13.88 -27.51 -8.48
N ALA A 44 13.29 -28.39 -7.66
CA ALA A 44 13.01 -28.13 -6.25
C ALA A 44 14.30 -28.12 -5.41
N ASP A 45 14.62 -26.98 -4.82
CA ASP A 45 15.60 -26.84 -3.73
C ASP A 45 14.93 -27.18 -2.39
N LYS A 46 15.66 -27.86 -1.51
CA LYS A 46 15.19 -28.43 -0.24
C LYS A 46 15.23 -27.47 0.96
N ASN A 47 15.40 -26.16 0.73
CA ASN A 47 15.28 -25.14 1.78
C ASN A 47 14.34 -23.99 1.38
N ALA A 48 13.30 -24.27 0.61
CA ALA A 48 12.29 -23.27 0.29
C ALA A 48 11.45 -22.95 1.53
N GLU A 49 11.51 -21.70 2.01
CA GLU A 49 10.44 -21.12 2.82
C GLU A 49 9.09 -21.44 2.17
N PRO A 50 8.03 -21.71 2.96
CA PRO A 50 6.72 -22.04 2.41
C PRO A 50 6.34 -21.00 1.37
N ILE A 51 6.06 -21.47 0.15
CA ILE A 51 5.56 -20.68 -0.97
C ILE A 51 4.21 -20.08 -0.61
N THR A 52 4.23 -19.00 0.16
CA THR A 52 3.09 -18.13 0.36
C THR A 52 2.68 -17.61 -1.03
N PRO A 53 1.38 -17.63 -1.37
CA PRO A 53 0.89 -16.92 -2.54
C PRO A 53 1.47 -15.50 -2.53
N ALA A 54 1.85 -14.98 -3.69
CA ALA A 54 2.62 -13.73 -3.87
C ALA A 54 2.02 -12.45 -3.25
N ASN A 55 0.88 -12.56 -2.57
CA ASN A 55 0.10 -11.49 -1.97
C ASN A 55 -0.41 -11.83 -0.54
N GLU A 56 0.02 -12.92 0.09
CA GLU A 56 -0.46 -13.26 1.43
C GLU A 56 0.33 -12.50 2.51
N LEU A 57 -0.35 -11.66 3.30
CA LEU A 57 0.24 -10.94 4.42
C LEU A 57 0.12 -11.78 5.70
N THR A 58 1.20 -12.46 6.07
CA THR A 58 1.30 -13.33 7.24
C THR A 58 2.62 -13.13 7.99
N GLY A 59 2.74 -13.74 9.18
CA GLY A 59 3.96 -13.72 10.00
C GLY A 59 4.47 -12.30 10.24
N ASP A 60 5.79 -12.12 10.17
CA ASP A 60 6.46 -10.84 10.40
C ASP A 60 5.91 -9.70 9.52
N ALA A 61 5.55 -9.99 8.26
CA ALA A 61 5.01 -8.97 7.38
C ALA A 61 3.66 -8.45 7.87
N LEU A 62 2.80 -9.32 8.39
CA LEU A 62 1.55 -8.90 9.03
C LEU A 62 1.83 -8.07 10.28
N ASP A 63 2.76 -8.51 11.14
CA ASP A 63 3.08 -7.79 12.37
C ASP A 63 3.62 -6.37 12.08
N GLN A 64 4.48 -6.23 11.07
CA GLN A 64 4.99 -4.91 10.66
C GLN A 64 3.91 -4.06 9.98
N TYR A 65 3.02 -4.64 9.16
CA TYR A 65 1.87 -3.92 8.62
C TYR A 65 0.97 -3.36 9.74
N ILE A 66 0.71 -4.16 10.77
CA ILE A 66 -0.12 -3.76 11.91
C ILE A 66 0.59 -2.68 12.72
N THR A 67 1.91 -2.78 12.91
CA THR A 67 2.70 -1.74 13.57
C THR A 67 2.63 -0.42 12.80
N VAL A 68 2.73 -0.44 11.46
CA VAL A 68 2.51 0.75 10.62
C VAL A 68 1.10 1.31 10.83
N GLN A 69 0.08 0.46 10.84
CA GLN A 69 -1.30 0.90 11.05
C GLN A 69 -1.51 1.56 12.41
N GLU A 70 -1.04 0.93 13.50
CA GLU A 70 -1.17 1.42 14.88
C GLU A 70 -0.45 2.77 15.06
N THR A 71 0.79 2.88 14.56
CA THR A 71 1.60 4.12 14.67
C THR A 71 1.03 5.27 13.82
N LEU A 72 0.49 4.99 12.63
CA LEU A 72 -0.23 6.00 11.84
C LEU A 72 -1.52 6.48 12.50
N ALA A 73 -2.23 5.59 13.19
CA ALA A 73 -3.41 5.93 13.97
C ALA A 73 -3.05 6.75 15.22
N ALA A 74 -1.83 6.59 15.75
CA ALA A 74 -1.31 7.35 16.88
C ALA A 74 -0.67 8.70 16.51
N ASP A 75 -0.69 9.10 15.23
CA ASP A 75 0.01 10.29 14.71
C ASP A 75 1.54 10.27 14.92
N ASP A 76 2.14 9.11 15.16
CA ASP A 76 3.59 8.99 15.39
C ASP A 76 4.35 8.76 14.09
N PHE A 77 4.84 9.85 13.48
CA PHE A 77 5.63 9.77 12.25
C PHE A 77 6.93 8.98 12.43
N ALA A 78 7.61 9.13 13.57
CA ALA A 78 8.93 8.53 13.77
C ALA A 78 8.81 7.01 13.85
N GLU A 79 7.88 6.53 14.67
CA GLU A 79 7.58 5.10 14.79
C GLU A 79 6.97 4.54 13.50
N ALA A 80 6.06 5.27 12.85
CA ALA A 80 5.47 4.82 11.59
C ALA A 80 6.51 4.70 10.47
N SER A 81 7.48 5.62 10.40
CA SER A 81 8.59 5.54 9.44
C SER A 81 9.51 4.35 9.74
N ALA A 82 9.79 4.07 11.01
CA ALA A 82 10.58 2.90 11.42
C ALA A 82 9.86 1.59 11.08
N ALA A 83 8.57 1.49 11.41
CA ALA A 83 7.73 0.35 11.08
C ALA A 83 7.59 0.15 9.56
N ALA A 84 7.50 1.23 8.78
CA ALA A 84 7.46 1.15 7.32
C ALA A 84 8.74 0.52 6.73
N LYS A 85 9.91 0.86 7.28
CA LYS A 85 11.19 0.24 6.89
C LYS A 85 11.27 -1.23 7.29
N ALA A 86 10.78 -1.58 8.47
CA ALA A 86 10.70 -2.99 8.89
C ALA A 86 9.71 -3.78 8.02
N PHE A 87 8.57 -3.18 7.69
CA PHE A 87 7.60 -3.76 6.76
C PHE A 87 8.23 -3.98 5.39
N GLU A 88 8.98 -3.02 4.85
CA GLU A 88 9.73 -3.19 3.59
C GLU A 88 10.64 -4.41 3.63
N GLN A 89 11.33 -4.68 4.73
CA GLN A 89 12.24 -5.83 4.85
C GLN A 89 11.50 -7.17 4.80
N SER A 90 10.33 -7.24 5.43
CA SER A 90 9.49 -8.44 5.50
C SER A 90 8.57 -8.66 4.29
N ALA A 91 8.20 -7.58 3.58
CA ALA A 91 7.23 -7.62 2.49
C ALA A 91 7.80 -8.33 1.25
N GLN A 92 6.97 -9.14 0.61
CA GLN A 92 7.34 -9.97 -0.53
C GLN A 92 6.37 -9.78 -1.70
N GLY A 93 6.71 -10.37 -2.86
CA GLY A 93 5.85 -10.40 -4.03
C GLY A 93 5.33 -9.02 -4.44
N ALA A 94 4.01 -8.90 -4.62
CA ALA A 94 3.37 -7.67 -5.06
C ALA A 94 3.41 -6.53 -3.99
N LEU A 95 3.64 -6.86 -2.71
CA LEU A 95 3.70 -5.87 -1.64
C LEU A 95 5.06 -5.17 -1.57
N LYS A 96 6.14 -5.83 -2.00
CA LYS A 96 7.50 -5.27 -1.91
C LYS A 96 7.65 -3.87 -2.51
N PRO A 97 7.27 -3.58 -3.77
CA PRO A 97 7.42 -2.24 -4.34
C PRO A 97 6.54 -1.18 -3.63
N LEU A 98 5.37 -1.58 -3.12
CA LEU A 98 4.51 -0.69 -2.34
C LEU A 98 5.14 -0.36 -0.98
N ALA A 99 5.74 -1.35 -0.32
CA ALA A 99 6.44 -1.19 0.94
C ALA A 99 7.69 -0.32 0.79
N THR A 100 8.46 -0.47 -0.29
CA THR A 100 9.58 0.44 -0.61
C THR A 100 9.12 1.88 -0.80
N THR A 101 7.97 2.09 -1.46
CA THR A 101 7.39 3.44 -1.63
C THR A 101 6.95 4.03 -0.28
N LEU A 102 6.32 3.21 0.57
CA LEU A 102 5.93 3.61 1.93
C LEU A 102 7.15 3.99 2.78
N ALA A 103 8.20 3.17 2.79
CA ALA A 103 9.41 3.39 3.58
C ALA A 103 10.20 4.66 3.18
N ALA A 104 10.02 5.14 1.95
CA ALA A 104 10.63 6.35 1.43
C ALA A 104 9.86 7.65 1.77
N ALA A 105 8.68 7.54 2.41
CA ALA A 105 7.87 8.69 2.79
C ALA A 105 8.62 9.63 3.75
N LYS A 106 8.47 10.95 3.54
CA LYS A 106 9.20 11.99 4.28
C LYS A 106 8.38 12.64 5.39
N ASP A 107 7.09 12.37 5.43
CA ASP A 107 6.14 12.93 6.38
C ASP A 107 4.95 11.97 6.57
N ILE A 108 4.13 12.25 7.58
CA ILE A 108 3.00 11.40 7.94
C ILE A 108 1.89 11.37 6.87
N THR A 109 1.70 12.48 6.15
CA THR A 109 0.72 12.57 5.07
C THR A 109 1.10 11.66 3.90
N ALA A 110 2.39 11.63 3.55
CA ALA A 110 2.94 10.73 2.56
C ALA A 110 2.83 9.27 3.01
N LEU A 111 3.13 8.96 4.28
CA LEU A 111 2.94 7.59 4.80
C LEU A 111 1.47 7.13 4.68
N ARG A 112 0.51 7.94 5.11
CA ARG A 112 -0.92 7.65 4.98
C ARG A 112 -1.32 7.39 3.53
N THR A 113 -0.82 8.23 2.62
CA THR A 113 -1.07 8.12 1.19
C THR A 113 -0.50 6.82 0.61
N HIS A 114 0.73 6.44 1.00
CA HIS A 114 1.39 5.23 0.53
C HIS A 114 0.93 3.96 1.25
N PHE A 115 0.32 4.06 2.42
CA PHE A 115 -0.28 2.93 3.13
C PHE A 115 -1.55 2.43 2.46
N ARG A 116 -2.36 3.33 1.89
CA ARG A 116 -3.62 3.00 1.20
C ARG A 116 -3.50 1.92 0.11
N PRO A 117 -2.55 1.96 -0.85
CA PRO A 117 -2.43 0.91 -1.86
C PRO A 117 -2.05 -0.45 -1.25
N ILE A 118 -1.29 -0.48 -0.16
CA ILE A 118 -0.93 -1.71 0.56
C ILE A 118 -2.20 -2.30 1.21
N SER A 119 -2.95 -1.49 1.95
CA SER A 119 -4.17 -1.97 2.60
C SER A 119 -5.25 -2.41 1.60
N LYS A 120 -5.30 -1.76 0.43
CA LYS A 120 -6.19 -2.16 -0.67
C LYS A 120 -5.80 -3.50 -1.28
N SER A 121 -4.50 -3.79 -1.47
CA SER A 121 -4.06 -5.02 -2.14
C SER A 121 -4.30 -6.28 -1.30
N ILE A 122 -4.39 -6.13 0.03
CA ILE A 122 -4.67 -7.22 0.97
C ILE A 122 -6.14 -7.29 1.40
N LYS A 123 -7.03 -6.42 0.89
CA LYS A 123 -8.41 -6.28 1.41
C LYS A 123 -9.23 -7.58 1.36
N ASP A 124 -8.94 -8.45 0.40
CA ASP A 124 -9.69 -9.69 0.16
C ASP A 124 -9.00 -10.91 0.78
N GLN A 125 -7.89 -10.72 1.51
CA GLN A 125 -7.18 -11.83 2.13
C GLN A 125 -8.01 -12.51 3.24
N LYS A 126 -7.65 -13.75 3.55
CA LYS A 126 -8.18 -14.45 4.72
C LYS A 126 -7.62 -13.79 5.98
N LEU A 127 -8.50 -13.40 6.90
CA LEU A 127 -8.10 -12.79 8.15
C LEU A 127 -7.82 -13.86 9.21
N PRO A 128 -6.67 -13.81 9.90
CA PRO A 128 -6.44 -14.64 11.07
C PRO A 128 -7.42 -14.29 12.21
N ALA A 129 -7.68 -15.25 13.08
CA ALA A 129 -8.42 -15.01 14.32
C ALA A 129 -7.80 -13.87 15.13
N GLY A 130 -8.63 -13.05 15.77
CA GLY A 130 -8.17 -11.88 16.52
C GLY A 130 -7.89 -10.63 15.66
N TYR A 131 -8.05 -10.70 14.34
CA TYR A 131 -7.97 -9.53 13.45
C TYR A 131 -9.33 -9.13 12.89
N LEU A 132 -9.45 -7.86 12.48
CA LEU A 132 -10.60 -7.37 11.73
C LEU A 132 -10.15 -6.51 10.55
N GLN A 133 -11.03 -6.42 9.56
CA GLN A 133 -10.95 -5.44 8.48
C GLN A 133 -11.97 -4.35 8.76
N ALA A 134 -11.54 -3.11 8.62
CA ALA A 134 -12.39 -1.95 8.74
C ALA A 134 -12.32 -1.08 7.48
N TYR A 135 -13.31 -0.21 7.34
CA TYR A 135 -13.46 0.70 6.21
C TYR A 135 -13.94 2.07 6.67
N CYS A 136 -13.33 3.12 6.12
CA CYS A 136 -13.74 4.50 6.36
C CYS A 136 -14.16 5.08 5.01
N PRO A 137 -15.44 5.44 4.80
CA PRO A 137 -15.90 6.00 3.53
C PRO A 137 -15.33 7.40 3.28
N MET A 138 -15.05 8.18 4.33
CA MET A 138 -14.56 9.56 4.23
C MET A 138 -13.09 9.67 3.82
N ALA A 139 -12.31 8.60 4.02
CA ALA A 139 -10.88 8.60 3.75
C ALA A 139 -10.57 9.04 2.31
N PHE A 140 -9.60 9.94 2.16
CA PHE A 140 -9.16 10.47 0.86
C PHE A 140 -10.28 11.10 0.04
N ASN A 141 -10.90 12.14 0.59
CA ASN A 141 -11.98 12.91 -0.07
C ASN A 141 -13.15 12.01 -0.48
N ASP A 142 -13.71 11.27 0.47
CA ASP A 142 -14.86 10.38 0.27
C ASP A 142 -14.65 9.24 -0.74
N THR A 143 -13.39 8.98 -1.13
CA THR A 143 -13.05 7.83 -2.00
C THR A 143 -13.05 6.52 -1.22
N GLY A 144 -12.84 6.62 0.10
CA GLY A 144 -12.78 5.50 1.01
C GLY A 144 -11.47 4.70 0.99
N ALA A 145 -11.23 4.02 2.10
CA ALA A 145 -10.08 3.16 2.29
C ALA A 145 -10.35 2.06 3.33
N TYR A 146 -9.82 0.87 3.05
CA TYR A 146 -9.82 -0.29 3.94
C TYR A 146 -8.53 -0.35 4.74
N TRP A 147 -8.57 -0.92 5.94
CA TRP A 147 -7.36 -1.35 6.66
C TRP A 147 -7.63 -2.62 7.46
N LEU A 148 -6.56 -3.31 7.83
CA LEU A 148 -6.62 -4.39 8.82
C LEU A 148 -6.05 -3.88 10.15
N GLN A 149 -6.60 -4.38 11.24
CA GLN A 149 -6.09 -4.13 12.59
C GLN A 149 -6.38 -5.32 13.49
N LYS A 150 -5.77 -5.34 14.68
CA LYS A 150 -6.20 -6.25 15.75
C LYS A 150 -7.65 -5.94 16.16
N SER A 151 -8.34 -6.97 16.64
CA SER A 151 -9.70 -6.82 17.16
C SER A 151 -9.73 -5.87 18.34
N GLY A 152 -10.78 -5.05 18.41
CA GLY A 152 -10.94 -4.04 19.45
C GLY A 152 -11.60 -2.78 18.90
N THR A 153 -11.28 -1.64 19.51
CA THR A 153 -11.71 -0.31 19.07
C THR A 153 -11.08 0.03 17.71
N LEU A 154 -11.84 0.69 16.83
CA LEU A 154 -11.33 1.17 15.55
C LEU A 154 -10.20 2.18 15.77
N ALA A 155 -9.10 2.01 15.02
CA ALA A 155 -7.94 2.88 15.02
C ALA A 155 -7.61 3.26 13.57
N ASN A 156 -8.21 4.33 13.09
CA ASN A 156 -8.15 4.77 11.70
C ASN A 156 -6.74 5.33 11.36
N PRO A 157 -5.95 4.64 10.52
CA PRO A 157 -4.59 5.08 10.21
C PRO A 157 -4.54 6.33 9.32
N TYR A 158 -5.64 6.69 8.66
CA TYR A 158 -5.68 7.76 7.67
C TYR A 158 -5.91 9.15 8.27
N TYR A 159 -6.47 9.21 9.47
CA TYR A 159 -6.81 10.48 10.14
C TYR A 159 -6.23 10.61 11.54
N GLY A 160 -5.61 9.56 12.09
CA GLY A 160 -5.00 9.63 13.40
C GLY A 160 -6.00 10.02 14.50
N ALA A 161 -5.55 10.83 15.45
CA ALA A 161 -6.35 11.29 16.58
C ALA A 161 -7.60 12.10 16.17
N GLU A 162 -7.58 12.79 15.02
CA GLU A 162 -8.70 13.64 14.59
C GLU A 162 -9.99 12.85 14.34
N MET A 163 -9.85 11.62 13.82
CA MET A 163 -10.98 10.74 13.49
C MET A 163 -10.66 9.28 13.77
N LEU A 164 -10.05 9.02 14.94
CA LEU A 164 -9.48 7.71 15.29
C LEU A 164 -10.48 6.56 15.17
N THR A 165 -11.74 6.78 15.54
CA THR A 165 -12.77 5.73 15.48
C THR A 165 -13.67 5.85 14.26
N CYS A 166 -13.34 6.71 13.28
CA CYS A 166 -14.16 6.87 12.08
C CYS A 166 -14.03 5.65 11.16
N GLY A 167 -15.16 5.04 10.86
CA GLY A 167 -15.28 3.88 9.98
C GLY A 167 -16.23 2.84 10.55
N ALA A 168 -16.27 1.68 9.91
CA ALA A 168 -17.03 0.52 10.33
C ALA A 168 -16.19 -0.74 10.21
N VAL A 169 -16.50 -1.75 11.03
CA VAL A 169 -15.94 -3.10 10.87
C VAL A 169 -16.68 -3.78 9.73
N GLU A 170 -15.94 -4.23 8.72
CA GLU A 170 -16.48 -4.90 7.54
C GLU A 170 -16.47 -6.42 7.71
N ARG A 171 -15.35 -6.96 8.21
CA ARG A 171 -15.15 -8.40 8.41
C ARG A 171 -14.31 -8.66 9.65
N ARG A 172 -14.51 -9.81 10.29
CA ARG A 172 -13.67 -10.31 11.37
C ARG A 172 -13.01 -11.60 10.90
N GLY A 173 -11.76 -11.82 11.32
CA GLY A 173 -11.17 -13.14 11.24
C GLY A 173 -11.91 -14.05 12.19
N GLU A 174 -12.50 -15.11 11.66
CA GLU A 174 -13.19 -16.10 12.45
C GLU A 174 -12.17 -16.78 13.38
N GLU A 175 -12.40 -16.71 14.68
CA GLU A 175 -11.88 -17.73 15.58
C GLU A 175 -12.43 -19.07 15.07
N ALA A 176 -11.57 -20.08 14.93
CA ALA A 176 -12.00 -21.41 14.56
C ALA A 176 -13.17 -21.76 15.46
N ALA A 177 -14.37 -21.86 14.88
CA ALA A 177 -15.61 -21.99 15.61
C ALA A 177 -15.48 -23.11 16.64
N GLU A 178 -15.31 -22.74 17.91
CA GLU A 178 -15.62 -23.66 18.98
C GLU A 178 -17.12 -23.89 18.85
N LYS A 179 -17.45 -25.06 18.32
CA LYS A 179 -18.81 -25.53 18.09
C LYS A 179 -19.62 -25.25 19.35
N LYS A 180 -20.49 -24.24 19.31
CA LYS A 180 -21.69 -24.24 20.16
C LYS A 180 -22.63 -25.31 19.62
N ALA A 181 -22.29 -26.56 19.94
CA ALA A 181 -23.25 -27.63 20.07
C ALA A 181 -23.66 -27.65 21.55
N GLU A 182 -24.78 -27.02 21.83
CA GLU A 182 -25.53 -27.13 23.09
C GLU A 182 -26.98 -27.13 22.61
N GLU A 183 -27.48 -28.32 22.24
CA GLU A 183 -28.40 -29.17 23.03
C GLU A 183 -29.80 -28.57 23.18
#